data_AF-X1FLP7-F1
#
_entry.id   AF-X1FLP7-F1
#
_cell.length_a   1.000
_cell.length_b   1.000
_cell.length_c   1.000
_cell.angle_alpha   90.00
_cell.angle_beta   90.00
_cell.angle_gamma   90.00
#
_symmetry.space_group_name_H-M   'P 1'
#
loop_
_entity.id
_entity.type
_entity.pdbx_description
1 polymer ?
#
loop_
_entity_poly.entity_id
_entity_poly.type
_entity_poly.pdbx_seq_one_letter_code
_entity_poly.pdbx_strand_id
1 'polypeptide(L)'
;LNTDQWYDIEIRVHQSSSDYDVYIDGQLEQTCSFWSHSGFENSFRIGDRENGTNDYGEAYWDDFVITQPADSDGDMIADPNDNCPDVANPGQEDRNSDGLGDACECDAAANIDNDSGHVDLGDFALVSFDWYRSGVELPGDVNRNGVVDLTDLEIVAYYWLSTCD
;
A
#
# COMPACT_ATOMS: atom_id res chain seq x y z
N LEU A 1 -21.29 46.08 9.28
CA LEU A 1 -21.20 45.06 10.36
C LEU A 1 -20.28 44.01 9.76
N ASN A 2 -18.98 44.07 10.06
CA ASN A 2 -18.06 43.02 9.61
C ASN A 2 -18.38 41.78 10.42
N THR A 3 -18.92 40.76 9.77
CA THR A 3 -18.89 39.40 10.28
C THR A 3 -17.95 38.64 9.38
N ASP A 4 -16.66 38.64 9.72
CA ASP A 4 -15.72 37.66 9.16
C ASP A 4 -16.23 36.28 9.60
N GLN A 5 -17.02 35.64 8.75
CA GLN A 5 -17.49 34.29 8.96
C GLN A 5 -16.43 33.33 8.41
N TRP A 6 -15.99 32.42 9.26
CA TRP A 6 -15.09 31.34 8.91
C TRP A 6 -15.94 30.08 8.76
N TYR A 7 -15.71 29.35 7.67
CA TYR A 7 -16.33 28.07 7.40
C TYR A 7 -15.27 26.98 7.48
N ASP A 8 -15.59 25.87 8.14
CA ASP A 8 -14.78 24.66 8.06
C ASP A 8 -15.25 23.84 6.86
N ILE A 9 -14.32 23.47 5.97
CA ILE A 9 -14.64 22.74 4.75
C ILE A 9 -13.88 21.43 4.75
N GLU A 10 -14.62 20.33 4.79
CA GLU A 10 -14.08 18.98 4.80
C GLU A 10 -14.49 18.29 3.50
N ILE A 11 -13.51 17.73 2.77
CA ILE A 11 -13.76 16.91 1.58
C ILE A 11 -13.40 15.47 1.91
N ARG A 12 -14.37 14.56 1.83
CA ARG A 12 -14.17 13.12 2.05
C ARG A 12 -14.18 12.39 0.73
N VAL A 13 -13.05 11.82 0.34
CA VAL A 13 -12.95 10.96 -0.85
C VAL A 13 -13.28 9.52 -0.45
N HIS A 14 -14.19 8.89 -1.18
CA HIS A 14 -14.55 7.49 -0.94
C HIS A 14 -13.45 6.58 -1.50
N GLN A 15 -13.03 5.57 -0.74
CA GLN A 15 -11.93 4.69 -1.14
C GLN A 15 -12.34 3.66 -2.21
N SER A 16 -13.64 3.43 -2.40
CA SER A 16 -14.18 2.39 -3.30
C SER A 16 -14.93 2.93 -4.52
N SER A 17 -15.13 4.25 -4.58
CA SER A 17 -15.65 4.95 -5.74
C SER A 17 -14.88 6.24 -5.89
N SER A 18 -14.63 6.71 -7.12
CA SER A 18 -13.99 8.00 -7.37
C SER A 18 -14.88 9.20 -6.95
N ASP A 19 -15.78 8.98 -6.01
CA ASP A 19 -16.74 9.94 -5.51
C ASP A 19 -16.15 10.68 -4.31
N TYR A 20 -16.62 11.91 -4.10
CA TYR A 20 -16.27 12.69 -2.93
C TYR A 20 -17.47 13.45 -2.39
N ASP A 21 -17.48 13.59 -1.08
CA ASP A 21 -18.46 14.38 -0.33
C ASP A 21 -17.82 15.69 0.14
N VAL A 22 -18.54 16.80 0.03
CA VAL A 22 -18.14 18.11 0.53
C VAL A 22 -19.02 18.48 1.71
N TYR A 23 -18.38 18.80 2.83
CA TYR A 23 -19.03 19.27 4.04
C TYR A 23 -18.68 20.73 4.32
N ILE A 24 -19.65 21.50 4.81
CA ILE A 24 -19.44 22.85 5.35
C ILE A 24 -19.93 22.85 6.80
N ASP A 25 -19.05 23.23 7.73
CA ASP A 25 -19.31 23.20 9.17
C ASP A 25 -19.87 21.83 9.66
N GLY A 26 -19.35 20.75 9.05
CA GLY A 26 -19.76 19.37 9.33
C GLY A 26 -21.10 18.93 8.73
N GLN A 27 -21.77 19.77 7.93
CA GLN A 27 -22.99 19.41 7.19
C GLN A 27 -22.66 19.01 5.75
N LEU A 28 -23.22 17.88 5.29
CA LEU A 28 -23.03 17.41 3.92
C LEU A 28 -23.76 18.35 2.96
N GLU A 29 -23.00 19.02 2.10
CA GLU A 29 -23.54 19.96 1.11
C GLU A 29 -23.59 19.33 -0.29
N GLN A 30 -22.61 18.50 -0.64
CA GLN A 30 -22.53 17.91 -1.98
C GLN A 30 -21.95 16.50 -1.96
N THR A 31 -22.50 15.64 -2.80
CA THR A 31 -21.90 14.36 -3.19
C THR A 31 -21.65 14.40 -4.69
N CYS A 32 -20.39 14.23 -5.10
CA CYS A 32 -19.94 14.31 -6.48
C CYS A 32 -19.37 12.96 -6.93
N SER A 33 -19.68 12.55 -8.16
CA SER A 33 -19.10 11.36 -8.79
C SER A 33 -18.29 11.72 -10.02
N PHE A 34 -17.10 11.10 -10.14
CA PHE A 34 -16.10 11.36 -11.19
C PHE A 34 -16.62 11.11 -12.61
N TRP A 35 -17.68 10.31 -12.76
CA TRP A 35 -18.23 9.91 -14.05
C TRP A 35 -19.38 10.78 -14.56
N SER A 36 -19.78 11.83 -13.84
CA SER A 36 -21.02 12.56 -14.18
C SER A 36 -20.85 13.75 -15.13
N HIS A 37 -19.66 14.27 -15.41
CA HIS A 37 -19.53 15.50 -16.22
C HIS A 37 -18.31 15.47 -17.16
N SER A 38 -18.54 15.01 -18.39
CA SER A 38 -17.63 15.26 -19.52
C SER A 38 -17.70 16.73 -19.94
N GLY A 39 -16.97 17.61 -19.23
CA GLY A 39 -16.69 18.94 -19.78
C GLY A 39 -16.52 20.12 -18.85
N PHE A 40 -16.37 19.96 -17.53
CA PHE A 40 -16.07 21.10 -16.65
C PHE A 40 -14.91 20.80 -15.71
N GLU A 41 -13.99 21.76 -15.61
CA GLU A 41 -12.98 21.83 -14.55
C GLU A 41 -13.70 21.72 -13.20
N ASN A 42 -13.30 20.76 -12.36
CA ASN A 42 -13.78 20.64 -10.98
C ASN A 42 -13.26 21.83 -10.15
N SER A 43 -13.82 23.01 -10.37
CA SER A 43 -13.50 24.22 -9.62
C SER A 43 -14.53 24.40 -8.52
N PHE A 44 -14.14 24.12 -7.28
CA PHE A 44 -14.89 24.49 -6.09
C PHE A 44 -14.75 26.00 -5.88
N ARG A 45 -15.85 26.75 -5.99
CA ARG A 45 -15.84 28.21 -5.80
C ARG A 45 -16.55 28.55 -4.49
N ILE A 46 -15.80 29.07 -3.53
CA ILE A 46 -16.33 29.67 -2.30
C ILE A 46 -16.45 31.18 -2.55
N GLY A 47 -17.62 31.76 -2.26
CA GLY A 47 -17.84 33.20 -2.26
C GLY A 47 -19.00 33.55 -1.34
N ASP A 48 -18.94 34.73 -0.71
CA ASP A 48 -20.08 35.26 0.05
C ASP A 48 -21.21 35.61 -0.91
N ARG A 49 -22.44 35.25 -0.54
CA ARG A 49 -23.66 35.68 -1.25
C ARG A 49 -24.07 37.08 -0.80
N GLU A 50 -23.20 38.07 -0.96
CA GLU A 50 -23.61 39.47 -0.84
C GLU A 50 -24.12 40.02 -2.19
N ASN A 51 -25.41 40.36 -2.23
CA ASN A 51 -26.02 41.29 -3.19
C ASN A 51 -25.88 41.01 -4.71
N GLY A 52 -25.81 39.75 -5.12
CA GLY A 52 -25.98 39.39 -6.54
C GLY A 52 -24.86 39.87 -7.46
N THR A 53 -23.73 40.30 -6.90
CA THR A 53 -22.47 40.38 -7.61
C THR A 53 -21.77 39.04 -7.45
N ASN A 54 -21.38 38.43 -8.57
CA ASN A 54 -20.35 37.40 -8.59
C ASN A 54 -18.99 38.05 -8.27
N ASP A 55 -18.87 38.58 -7.05
CA ASP A 55 -17.61 39.05 -6.50
C ASP A 55 -16.88 37.82 -5.97
N TYR A 56 -16.08 37.21 -6.84
CA TYR A 56 -15.10 36.22 -6.40
C TYR A 56 -13.97 37.02 -5.75
N GLY A 57 -14.17 37.43 -4.49
CA GLY A 57 -13.10 37.96 -3.67
C GLY A 57 -11.90 37.01 -3.75
N GLU A 58 -10.70 37.57 -3.82
CA GLU A 58 -9.46 36.81 -3.91
C GLU A 58 -9.30 35.97 -2.64
N ALA A 59 -9.77 34.72 -2.66
CA ALA A 59 -9.43 33.75 -1.62
C ALA A 59 -7.94 33.46 -1.76
N TYR A 60 -7.14 33.94 -0.80
CA TYR A 60 -5.75 33.55 -0.66
C TYR A 60 -5.73 32.16 -0.02
N TRP A 61 -5.49 31.15 -0.86
CA TRP A 61 -5.35 29.76 -0.46
C TRP A 61 -3.93 29.53 0.07
N ASP A 62 -3.69 29.86 1.33
CA ASP A 62 -2.49 29.40 2.04
C ASP A 62 -2.86 28.04 2.66
N ASP A 63 -2.35 26.96 2.08
CA ASP A 63 -2.32 25.61 2.65
C ASP A 63 -3.58 24.72 2.49
N PHE A 64 -3.85 24.25 1.26
CA PHE A 64 -4.67 23.06 1.04
C PHE A 64 -3.77 21.81 1.08
N VAL A 65 -3.78 21.10 2.20
CA VAL A 65 -3.08 19.82 2.35
C VAL A 65 -4.07 18.69 2.09
N ILE A 66 -4.07 18.11 0.89
CA ILE A 66 -4.59 16.76 0.70
C ILE A 66 -3.55 15.82 1.30
N THR A 67 -3.77 15.32 2.50
CA THR A 67 -2.99 14.20 3.01
C THR A 67 -3.53 12.91 2.40
N GLN A 68 -3.10 12.58 1.17
CA GLN A 68 -3.20 11.19 0.73
C GLN A 68 -2.15 10.40 1.52
N PRO A 69 -2.49 9.24 2.11
CA PRO A 69 -1.47 8.38 2.70
C PRO A 69 -0.44 8.01 1.62
N ALA A 70 0.78 7.71 2.04
CA ALA A 70 1.79 7.23 1.11
C ALA A 70 1.30 5.94 0.43
N ASP A 71 1.69 5.82 -0.84
CA ASP A 71 1.56 4.65 -1.69
C ASP A 71 2.96 4.49 -2.27
N SER A 72 3.76 3.66 -1.59
CA SER A 72 5.20 3.59 -1.79
C SER A 72 5.58 2.78 -3.03
N ASP A 73 4.74 1.86 -3.47
CA ASP A 73 4.97 0.99 -4.63
C ASP A 73 4.14 1.35 -5.88
N GLY A 74 3.15 2.24 -5.74
CA GLY A 74 2.36 2.81 -6.82
C GLY A 74 1.22 1.90 -7.30
N ASP A 75 0.74 0.99 -6.45
CA ASP A 75 -0.27 0.00 -6.80
C ASP A 75 -1.73 0.46 -6.57
N MET A 76 -1.90 1.69 -6.08
CA MET A 76 -3.16 2.35 -5.73
C MET A 76 -3.78 1.92 -4.40
N ILE A 77 -3.07 1.15 -3.58
CA ILE A 77 -3.37 0.88 -2.18
C ILE A 77 -2.44 1.74 -1.31
N ALA A 78 -2.99 2.30 -0.25
CA ALA A 78 -2.22 3.13 0.66
C ALA A 78 -1.39 2.24 1.61
N ASP A 79 -0.14 2.58 1.91
CA ASP A 79 0.78 1.80 2.78
C ASP A 79 0.15 1.28 4.09
N PRO A 80 -0.72 2.03 4.80
CA PRO A 80 -1.35 1.53 6.03
C PRO A 80 -2.38 0.40 5.81
N ASN A 81 -2.86 0.24 4.58
CA ASN A 81 -3.89 -0.70 4.16
C ASN A 81 -3.36 -1.75 3.17
N ASP A 82 -2.08 -1.69 2.85
CA ASP A 82 -1.42 -2.56 1.89
C ASP A 82 -0.77 -3.74 2.60
N ASN A 83 -1.09 -4.97 2.18
CA ASN A 83 -0.45 -6.17 2.70
C ASN A 83 0.97 -6.39 2.13
N CYS A 84 1.42 -5.55 1.18
CA CYS A 84 2.77 -5.49 0.63
C CYS A 84 3.24 -4.06 0.29
N PRO A 85 3.46 -3.14 1.27
CA PRO A 85 3.71 -1.70 1.03
C PRO A 85 4.89 -1.31 0.11
N ASP A 86 5.77 -2.26 -0.21
CA ASP A 86 6.95 -2.04 -1.05
C ASP A 86 6.90 -2.85 -2.36
N VAL A 87 5.85 -3.63 -2.61
CA VAL A 87 5.73 -4.57 -3.75
C VAL A 87 4.32 -4.54 -4.33
N ALA A 88 4.18 -3.88 -5.47
CA ALA A 88 2.88 -3.61 -6.08
C ALA A 88 2.04 -4.88 -6.29
N ASN A 89 0.91 -4.94 -5.59
CA ASN A 89 -0.04 -6.05 -5.65
C ASN A 89 -1.50 -5.57 -5.52
N PRO A 90 -2.06 -4.93 -6.56
CA PRO A 90 -3.40 -4.33 -6.49
C PRO A 90 -4.54 -5.31 -6.16
N GLY A 91 -4.30 -6.62 -6.32
CA GLY A 91 -5.23 -7.69 -5.99
C GLY A 91 -5.25 -8.07 -4.50
N GLN A 92 -4.23 -7.65 -3.74
CA GLN A 92 -4.06 -7.91 -2.31
C GLN A 92 -4.27 -9.39 -1.96
N GLU A 93 -3.86 -10.29 -2.84
CA GLU A 93 -3.97 -11.73 -2.61
C GLU A 93 -3.19 -12.12 -1.34
N ASP A 94 -3.84 -12.85 -0.44
CA ASP A 94 -3.27 -13.42 0.78
C ASP A 94 -3.95 -14.79 0.99
N ARG A 95 -3.31 -15.83 0.48
CA ARG A 95 -3.89 -17.18 0.40
C ARG A 95 -3.97 -17.87 1.76
N ASN A 96 -3.05 -17.53 2.66
CA ASN A 96 -2.94 -18.16 3.96
C ASN A 96 -3.68 -17.37 5.07
N SER A 97 -4.09 -16.13 4.76
CA SER A 97 -4.83 -15.19 5.61
C SER A 97 -4.07 -14.73 6.86
N ASP A 98 -2.76 -14.52 6.75
CA ASP A 98 -1.92 -14.03 7.84
C ASP A 98 -1.69 -12.51 7.84
N GLY A 99 -2.15 -11.81 6.80
CA GLY A 99 -2.02 -10.37 6.64
C GLY A 99 -0.79 -9.91 5.88
N LEU A 100 0.06 -10.82 5.39
CA LEU A 100 1.12 -10.56 4.42
C LEU A 100 0.65 -11.00 3.02
N GLY A 101 0.85 -10.16 2.00
CA GLY A 101 0.36 -10.52 0.66
C GLY A 101 1.22 -11.57 -0.03
N ASP A 102 0.61 -12.44 -0.83
CA ASP A 102 1.25 -13.46 -1.68
C ASP A 102 2.41 -12.87 -2.52
N ALA A 103 2.37 -11.57 -2.84
CA ALA A 103 3.38 -10.86 -3.63
C ALA A 103 4.68 -10.56 -2.86
N CYS A 104 4.57 -10.26 -1.56
CA CYS A 104 5.71 -9.99 -0.68
C CYS A 104 6.01 -11.15 0.28
N GLU A 105 5.12 -12.14 0.35
CA GLU A 105 5.31 -13.41 1.02
C GLU A 105 6.23 -14.31 0.19
N CYS A 106 7.52 -14.00 0.22
CA CYS A 106 8.56 -14.85 -0.37
C CYS A 106 9.00 -15.93 0.64
N ASP A 107 8.12 -16.92 0.80
CA ASP A 107 8.31 -18.27 1.38
C ASP A 107 9.40 -18.40 2.48
N ALA A 108 9.02 -18.03 3.71
CA ALA A 108 9.82 -18.10 4.95
C ALA A 108 10.39 -19.50 5.28
N ALA A 109 10.01 -20.55 4.55
CA ALA A 109 10.59 -21.88 4.70
C ALA A 109 12.00 -22.00 4.11
N ALA A 110 12.31 -21.25 3.05
CA ALA A 110 13.59 -21.31 2.34
C ALA A 110 14.47 -20.05 2.56
N ASN A 111 13.93 -19.01 3.18
CA ASN A 111 14.70 -17.92 3.77
C ASN A 111 15.18 -18.35 5.17
N ILE A 112 16.35 -18.95 5.20
CA ILE A 112 16.95 -19.64 6.34
C ILE A 112 17.61 -18.65 7.30
N ASP A 113 18.15 -17.51 6.83
CA ASP A 113 18.76 -16.48 7.70
C ASP A 113 17.82 -15.34 8.11
N ASN A 114 16.65 -15.22 7.46
CA ASN A 114 15.60 -14.24 7.72
C ASN A 114 16.11 -12.79 7.73
N ASP A 115 17.10 -12.49 6.89
CA ASP A 115 17.75 -11.18 6.88
C ASP A 115 17.09 -10.18 5.91
N SER A 116 16.45 -10.70 4.86
CA SER A 116 16.03 -9.93 3.67
C SER A 116 14.60 -10.20 3.23
N GLY A 117 13.89 -11.16 3.83
CA GLY A 117 12.54 -11.55 3.42
C GLY A 117 12.49 -12.30 2.07
N HIS A 118 13.63 -12.55 1.42
CA HIS A 118 13.73 -13.28 0.15
C HIS A 118 14.75 -14.42 0.24
N VAL A 119 14.68 -15.35 -0.72
CA VAL A 119 15.71 -16.40 -0.86
C VAL A 119 16.86 -15.87 -1.70
N ASP A 120 18.04 -15.70 -1.10
CA ASP A 120 19.22 -15.16 -1.75
C ASP A 120 20.52 -15.95 -1.47
N LEU A 121 21.67 -15.33 -1.76
CA LEU A 121 22.97 -16.00 -1.66
C LEU A 121 23.33 -16.35 -0.22
N GLY A 122 22.78 -15.63 0.76
CA GLY A 122 22.82 -15.94 2.18
C GLY A 122 22.23 -17.32 2.48
N ASP A 123 21.05 -17.62 1.95
CA ASP A 123 20.37 -18.91 2.14
C ASP A 123 21.13 -20.07 1.51
N PHE A 124 21.64 -19.87 0.29
CA PHE A 124 22.51 -20.83 -0.36
C PHE A 124 23.80 -21.08 0.44
N ALA A 125 24.35 -20.04 1.07
CA ALA A 125 25.53 -20.16 1.90
C ALA A 125 25.25 -21.00 3.15
N LEU A 126 24.05 -20.94 3.71
CA LEU A 126 23.65 -21.78 4.86
C LEU A 126 23.51 -23.25 4.49
N VAL A 127 22.89 -23.59 3.36
CA VAL A 127 22.87 -24.97 2.85
C VAL A 127 24.28 -25.48 2.56
N SER A 128 25.13 -24.62 1.99
CA SER A 128 26.53 -24.96 1.68
C SER A 128 27.38 -25.15 2.94
N PHE A 129 27.11 -24.40 4.00
CA PHE A 129 27.85 -24.45 5.27
C PHE A 129 27.58 -25.74 6.05
N ASP A 130 26.34 -26.22 6.02
CA ASP A 130 25.93 -27.45 6.70
C ASP A 130 25.95 -28.69 5.80
N TRP A 131 26.45 -28.58 4.57
CA TRP A 131 26.44 -29.67 3.59
C TRP A 131 26.88 -31.02 4.18
N TYR A 132 26.02 -32.03 4.04
CA TYR A 132 26.21 -33.40 4.52
C TYR A 132 26.24 -33.58 6.04
N ARG A 133 25.92 -32.54 6.83
CA ARG A 133 25.69 -32.70 8.27
C ARG A 133 24.35 -33.38 8.50
N SER A 134 24.29 -34.14 9.59
CA SER A 134 23.06 -34.74 10.09
C SER A 134 22.86 -34.42 11.56
N GLY A 135 21.62 -34.17 11.96
CA GLY A 135 21.30 -33.67 13.29
C GLY A 135 19.88 -33.15 13.37
N VAL A 136 19.48 -32.78 14.57
CA VAL A 136 18.23 -32.02 14.81
C VAL A 136 18.59 -30.54 14.81
N GLU A 137 17.86 -29.75 14.03
CA GLU A 137 18.01 -28.29 13.90
C GLU A 137 19.31 -27.83 13.21
N LEU A 138 19.55 -28.33 11.99
CA LEU A 138 20.53 -27.73 11.09
C LEU A 138 19.84 -26.62 10.30
N PRO A 139 20.34 -25.37 10.31
CA PRO A 139 19.81 -24.30 9.47
C PRO A 139 19.68 -24.71 8.00
N GLY A 140 20.68 -25.39 7.44
CA GLY A 140 20.63 -25.91 6.08
C GLY A 140 19.65 -27.07 5.80
N ASP A 141 19.00 -27.66 6.81
CA ASP A 141 18.05 -28.79 6.66
C ASP A 141 16.63 -28.25 6.48
N VAL A 142 16.37 -27.74 5.28
CA VAL A 142 15.16 -27.02 4.91
C VAL A 142 13.95 -27.95 4.88
N ASN A 143 14.12 -29.19 4.44
CA ASN A 143 13.03 -30.17 4.41
C ASN A 143 12.86 -30.96 5.72
N ARG A 144 13.74 -30.73 6.71
CA ARG A 144 13.71 -31.33 8.05
C ARG A 144 13.78 -32.85 8.02
N ASN A 145 14.51 -33.43 7.07
CA ASN A 145 14.71 -34.87 6.98
C ASN A 145 15.87 -35.35 7.89
N GLY A 146 16.58 -34.43 8.54
CA GLY A 146 17.68 -34.70 9.46
C GLY A 146 19.05 -34.77 8.78
N VAL A 147 19.17 -34.45 7.49
CA VAL A 147 20.42 -34.36 6.75
C VAL A 147 20.38 -33.21 5.74
N VAL A 148 21.43 -32.41 5.68
CA VAL A 148 21.57 -31.36 4.66
C VAL A 148 22.15 -31.98 3.39
N ASP A 149 21.35 -32.10 2.34
CA ASP A 149 21.76 -32.69 1.07
C ASP A 149 21.19 -31.96 -0.16
N LEU A 150 21.25 -32.64 -1.31
CA LEU A 150 20.79 -32.08 -2.59
C LEU A 150 19.29 -31.73 -2.58
N THR A 151 18.51 -32.40 -1.73
CA THR A 151 17.08 -32.14 -1.60
C THR A 151 16.79 -30.83 -0.86
N ASP A 152 17.67 -30.37 0.02
CA ASP A 152 17.59 -29.03 0.62
C ASP A 152 18.03 -27.95 -0.36
N LEU A 153 19.10 -28.21 -1.10
CA LEU A 153 19.56 -27.32 -2.17
C LEU A 153 18.51 -27.18 -3.28
N GLU A 154 17.80 -28.25 -3.62
CA GLU A 154 16.72 -28.22 -4.61
C GLU A 154 15.59 -27.30 -4.18
N ILE A 155 15.27 -27.25 -2.88
CA ILE A 155 14.25 -26.36 -2.33
C ILE A 155 14.70 -24.91 -2.41
N VAL A 156 15.89 -24.59 -1.89
CA VAL A 156 16.42 -23.21 -1.94
C VAL A 156 16.59 -22.74 -3.39
N ALA A 157 17.05 -23.61 -4.29
CA ALA A 157 17.18 -23.28 -5.70
C ALA A 157 15.85 -23.11 -6.43
N TYR A 158 14.84 -23.92 -6.09
CA TYR A 158 13.50 -23.75 -6.61
C TYR A 158 12.95 -22.37 -6.22
N TYR A 159 13.09 -21.97 -4.96
CA TYR A 159 12.58 -20.71 -4.45
C TYR A 159 13.34 -19.47 -4.94
N TRP A 160 14.65 -19.58 -5.10
CA TRP A 160 15.44 -18.56 -5.80
C TRP A 160 14.98 -18.36 -7.25
N LEU A 161 14.69 -19.46 -7.96
CA LEU A 161 14.31 -19.40 -9.38
C LEU A 161 12.82 -19.03 -9.58
N SER A 162 11.99 -19.18 -8.55
CA SER A 162 10.57 -18.81 -8.60
C SER A 162 10.28 -17.37 -8.18
N THR A 163 11.27 -16.61 -7.70
CA THR A 163 11.14 -15.23 -7.21
C THR A 163 11.62 -14.16 -8.20
N CYS A 164 11.59 -14.46 -9.50
CA CYS A 164 11.81 -13.46 -10.54
C CYS A 164 10.68 -13.51 -11.57
N ASP A 165 9.60 -12.78 -11.32
CA ASP A 165 8.89 -11.92 -12.30
C ASP A 165 7.97 -10.94 -11.57
#